data_AF-B7IW34-F1
#
_entry.id   AF-B7IW34-F1
#
_cell.length_a   1.000
_cell.length_b   1.000
_cell.length_c   1.000
_cell.angle_alpha   90.00
_cell.angle_beta   90.00
_cell.angle_gamma   90.00
#
_symmetry.space_group_name_H-M   'P 1'
#
loop_
_entity.id
_entity.type
_entity.pdbx_description
1 polymer ?
#
loop_
_entity_poly.entity_id
_entity_poly.type
_entity_poly.pdbx_seq_one_letter_code
_entity_poly.pdbx_strand_id
1 'polypeptide(L)'
;MKDIMKKVDLTDAKSSNLVALIYSNEVILVEDAFCPNEIKLKFNEIAILSAIKTAHIAKVSIRKELEALFHDTGVILVKQNVDYGSSQSITMHFEQFKKLQYEIEHLNKSMS
;
A
#
# COMPACT_ATOMS: atom_id res chain seq x y z
N MET A 1 5.52 -14.51 15.98
CA MET A 1 4.56 -13.56 15.38
C MET A 1 5.25 -12.20 15.33
N LYS A 2 5.18 -11.47 14.21
CA LYS A 2 5.62 -10.07 14.24
C LYS A 2 4.49 -9.27 14.87
N ASP A 3 4.79 -8.44 15.87
CA ASP A 3 3.79 -7.60 16.49
C ASP A 3 3.45 -6.41 15.58
N ILE A 4 2.15 -6.11 15.48
CA ILE A 4 1.67 -4.93 14.76
C ILE A 4 2.10 -3.72 15.57
N MET A 5 2.96 -2.87 14.99
CA MET A 5 3.41 -1.65 15.63
C MET A 5 2.31 -0.58 15.61
N LYS A 6 1.58 -0.48 14.51
CA LYS A 6 0.47 0.45 14.35
C LYS A 6 -0.55 -0.03 13.34
N LYS A 7 -1.82 0.15 13.65
CA LYS A 7 -2.93 0.04 12.69
C LYS A 7 -3.34 1.45 12.27
N VAL A 8 -3.36 1.71 10.97
CA VAL A 8 -3.75 3.00 10.40
C VAL A 8 -5.01 2.79 9.58
N ASP A 9 -6.08 3.48 9.97
CA ASP A 9 -7.31 3.54 9.17
C ASP A 9 -7.07 4.49 7.99
N LEU A 10 -7.17 3.95 6.77
CA LEU A 10 -7.06 4.68 5.52
C LEU A 10 -8.41 4.76 4.79
N THR A 11 -9.51 4.38 5.44
CA THR A 11 -10.84 4.39 4.83
C THR A 11 -11.17 5.78 4.30
N ASP A 12 -11.51 5.83 3.00
CA ASP A 12 -12.11 7.01 2.37
C ASP A 12 -13.56 6.68 2.04
N ALA A 13 -14.47 7.63 2.26
CA ALA A 13 -15.90 7.47 2.04
C ALA A 13 -16.26 7.10 0.60
N LYS A 14 -15.30 7.26 -0.34
CA LYS A 14 -15.47 7.03 -1.77
C LYS A 14 -14.80 5.77 -2.32
N SER A 15 -13.83 5.16 -1.62
CA SER A 15 -12.93 4.18 -2.27
C SER A 15 -12.98 2.77 -1.71
N SER A 16 -12.97 2.58 -0.38
CA SER A 16 -13.15 1.30 0.32
C SER A 16 -12.70 1.40 1.79
N ASN A 17 -13.06 0.40 2.59
CA ASN A 17 -12.55 0.20 3.96
C ASN A 17 -11.10 -0.29 3.92
N LEU A 18 -10.17 0.64 3.66
CA LEU A 18 -8.74 0.34 3.57
C LEU A 18 -8.07 0.52 4.93
N VAL A 19 -7.31 -0.49 5.35
CA VAL A 19 -6.53 -0.47 6.59
C VAL A 19 -5.08 -0.81 6.26
N ALA A 20 -4.14 -0.08 6.86
CA ALA A 20 -2.72 -0.42 6.83
C ALA A 20 -2.26 -0.98 8.19
N LEU A 21 -1.67 -2.16 8.17
CA LEU A 21 -1.00 -2.78 9.32
C LEU A 21 0.50 -2.57 9.18
N ILE A 22 1.09 -1.74 10.04
CA ILE A 22 2.51 -1.39 10.03
C ILE A 22 3.25 -2.33 10.99
N TYR A 23 4.23 -3.04 10.46
CA TYR A 23 5.21 -3.85 11.18
C TYR A 23 6.60 -3.22 11.06
N SER A 24 7.61 -3.79 11.73
CA SER A 24 8.97 -3.22 11.78
C SER A 24 9.68 -3.04 10.44
N ASN A 25 9.27 -3.78 9.39
CA ASN A 25 9.95 -3.77 8.10
C ASN A 25 9.00 -3.83 6.89
N GLU A 26 7.68 -3.83 7.13
CA GLU A 26 6.67 -4.06 6.10
C GLU A 26 5.33 -3.44 6.51
N VAL A 27 4.52 -3.11 5.50
CA VAL A 27 3.13 -2.73 5.66
C VAL A 27 2.27 -3.74 4.92
N ILE A 28 1.20 -4.19 5.56
CA ILE A 28 0.15 -4.96 4.89
C ILE A 28 -1.05 -4.03 4.70
N LEU A 29 -1.42 -3.80 3.45
CA LEU A 29 -2.67 -3.15 3.08
C LEU A 29 -3.77 -4.22 3.03
N VAL A 30 -4.86 -3.96 3.74
CA VAL A 30 -6.02 -4.84 3.83
C VAL A 30 -7.25 -4.04 3.42
N GLU A 31 -7.92 -4.47 2.36
CA GLU A 31 -9.22 -3.94 1.97
C GLU A 31 -10.31 -4.87 2.54
N ASP A 32 -11.05 -4.36 3.53
CA ASP A 32 -12.02 -5.14 4.28
C ASP A 32 -13.31 -5.35 3.45
N ALA A 33 -13.43 -6.54 2.87
CA ALA A 33 -14.54 -6.99 2.03
C ALA A 33 -14.84 -8.47 2.32
N PHE A 34 -15.95 -9.00 1.78
CA PHE A 34 -16.33 -10.42 1.96
C PHE A 34 -15.22 -11.40 1.52
N CYS A 35 -14.43 -11.00 0.50
CA CYS A 35 -13.16 -11.63 0.13
C CYS A 35 -12.06 -10.55 0.24
N PRO A 36 -11.34 -10.45 1.37
CA PRO A 36 -10.41 -9.34 1.58
C PRO A 36 -9.21 -9.42 0.62
N ASN A 37 -8.88 -8.29 0.02
CA ASN A 37 -7.63 -8.15 -0.73
C ASN A 37 -6.51 -7.77 0.24
N GLU A 38 -5.37 -8.45 0.12
CA GLU A 38 -4.18 -8.16 0.91
C GLU A 38 -2.96 -7.96 0.02
N ILE A 39 -2.33 -6.80 0.15
CA ILE A 39 -1.07 -6.48 -0.54
C ILE A 39 -0.02 -6.06 0.49
N LYS A 40 1.08 -6.79 0.48
CA LYS A 40 2.24 -6.53 1.32
C LYS A 40 3.28 -5.68 0.59
N LEU A 41 3.70 -4.59 1.23
CA LEU A 41 4.71 -3.66 0.76
C LEU A 41 5.86 -3.56 1.75
N LYS A 42 7.07 -3.41 1.25
CA LYS A 42 8.25 -2.99 2.04
C LYS A 42 8.27 -1.46 2.15
N PHE A 43 8.92 -0.93 3.18
CA PHE A 43 9.01 0.53 3.37
C PHE A 43 9.67 1.26 2.20
N ASN A 44 10.69 0.67 1.59
CA ASN A 44 11.33 1.24 0.40
C ASN A 44 10.39 1.25 -0.81
N GLU A 45 9.55 0.24 -0.98
CA GLU A 45 8.53 0.20 -2.04
C GLU A 45 7.51 1.32 -1.85
N ILE A 46 7.09 1.60 -0.61
CA ILE A 46 6.20 2.73 -0.29
C ILE A 46 6.87 4.06 -0.65
N ALA A 47 8.15 4.23 -0.30
CA ALA A 47 8.91 5.43 -0.65
C ALA A 47 9.03 5.62 -2.19
N ILE A 48 9.29 4.54 -2.92
CA ILE A 48 9.33 4.55 -4.39
C ILE A 48 7.98 4.95 -4.98
N LEU A 49 6.88 4.35 -4.50
CA LEU A 49 5.52 4.68 -4.95
C LEU A 49 5.18 6.16 -4.70
N SER A 50 5.64 6.72 -3.58
CA SER A 50 5.51 8.16 -3.30
C SER A 50 6.22 9.03 -4.33
N ALA A 51 7.48 8.68 -4.62
CA ALA A 51 8.33 9.46 -5.51
C ALA A 51 7.85 9.41 -6.97
N ILE A 52 7.25 8.30 -7.40
CA ILE A 52 6.81 8.12 -8.79
C ILE A 52 5.66 9.06 -9.17
N LYS A 53 4.84 9.55 -8.21
CA LYS A 53 3.78 10.54 -8.48
C LYS A 53 4.32 11.77 -9.21
N THR A 54 5.53 12.21 -8.89
CA THR A 54 6.11 13.44 -9.46
C THR A 54 6.64 13.26 -10.88
N ALA A 55 6.79 12.01 -11.35
CA ALA A 55 7.48 11.69 -12.61
C ALA A 55 6.53 11.39 -13.79
N HIS A 56 5.20 11.56 -13.63
CA HIS A 56 4.19 11.26 -14.67
C HIS A 56 4.27 9.83 -15.25
N ILE A 57 4.76 8.86 -14.48
CA ILE A 57 4.84 7.47 -14.90
C ILE A 57 3.48 6.80 -14.70
N ALA A 58 2.95 6.15 -15.73
CA ALA A 58 1.63 5.50 -15.68
C ALA A 58 1.67 4.07 -15.11
N LYS A 59 2.77 3.34 -15.27
CA LYS A 59 2.90 1.94 -14.82
C LYS A 59 4.32 1.62 -14.41
N VAL A 60 4.49 0.93 -13.27
CA VAL A 60 5.77 0.42 -12.80
C VAL A 60 5.61 -1.02 -12.29
N SER A 61 6.52 -1.90 -12.69
CA SER A 61 6.69 -3.20 -12.04
C SER A 61 7.56 -3.01 -10.80
N ILE A 62 6.99 -3.26 -9.62
CA ILE A 62 7.69 -3.13 -8.33
C ILE A 62 8.52 -4.39 -8.07
N ARG A 63 7.94 -5.55 -8.36
CA ARG A 63 8.58 -6.88 -8.37
C ARG A 63 7.79 -7.82 -9.28
N LYS A 64 8.30 -9.04 -9.50
CA LYS A 64 7.78 -10.01 -10.49
C LYS A 64 6.26 -10.19 -10.43
N GLU A 65 5.70 -10.18 -9.22
CA GLU A 65 4.29 -10.42 -8.96
C GLU A 65 3.48 -9.16 -8.58
N LEU A 66 4.10 -7.98 -8.51
CA LEU A 66 3.45 -6.74 -8.05
C LEU A 66 3.68 -5.59 -9.03
N GLU A 67 2.58 -5.08 -9.56
CA GLU A 67 2.54 -3.91 -10.44
C GLU A 67 1.83 -2.74 -9.76
N ALA A 68 2.26 -1.52 -10.09
CA ALA A 68 1.62 -0.28 -9.69
C ALA A 68 1.16 0.47 -10.95
N LEU A 69 -0.13 0.78 -11.00
CA LEU A 69 -0.77 1.56 -12.06
C LEU A 69 -1.16 2.91 -11.49
N PHE A 70 -0.58 3.97 -12.02
CA PHE A 70 -0.81 5.34 -11.55
C PHE A 70 -1.91 5.99 -12.38
N HIS A 71 -2.82 6.67 -11.70
CA HIS A 71 -3.88 7.47 -12.29
C HIS A 71 -3.97 8.82 -11.57
N ASP A 72 -4.85 9.71 -12.06
CA ASP A 72 -4.90 11.11 -11.61
C ASP A 72 -5.08 11.29 -10.10
N THR A 73 -5.72 10.34 -9.43
CA THR A 73 -6.12 10.44 -8.02
C THR A 73 -5.41 9.45 -7.09
N GLY A 74 -4.60 8.53 -7.62
CA GLY A 74 -3.99 7.48 -6.81
C GLY A 74 -3.22 6.42 -7.59
N VAL A 75 -3.08 5.26 -6.94
CA VAL A 75 -2.39 4.10 -7.48
C VAL A 75 -3.24 2.86 -7.26
N ILE A 76 -3.34 2.02 -8.29
CA ILE A 76 -3.86 0.66 -8.17
C ILE A 76 -2.66 -0.27 -8.07
N LEU A 77 -2.56 -0.99 -6.96
CA LEU A 77 -1.59 -2.05 -6.75
C LEU A 77 -2.22 -3.36 -7.20
N VAL A 78 -1.59 -4.07 -8.12
CA VAL A 78 -2.07 -5.36 -8.65
C VAL A 78 -1.04 -6.43 -8.33
N LYS A 79 -1.45 -7.43 -7.54
CA LYS A 79 -0.65 -8.58 -7.20
C LYS A 79 -1.16 -9.80 -7.96
N GLN A 80 -0.30 -10.41 -8.77
CA GLN A 80 -0.58 -11.64 -9.52
C GLN A 80 -0.24 -12.86 -8.66
N ASN A 81 -1.22 -13.75 -8.40
CA ASN A 81 -0.98 -15.04 -7.76
C ASN A 81 -0.84 -16.11 -8.84
N VAL A 82 0.41 -16.37 -9.25
CA VAL A 82 0.74 -17.28 -10.35
C VAL A 82 0.24 -18.71 -10.09
N ASP A 83 0.24 -19.14 -8.83
CA ASP A 83 -0.14 -20.52 -8.44
C ASP A 83 -1.64 -20.78 -8.51
N TYR A 84 -2.47 -19.73 -8.46
CA TYR A 84 -3.92 -19.84 -8.37
C TYR A 84 -4.66 -19.21 -9.57
N GLY A 85 -3.93 -18.64 -10.53
CA GLY A 85 -4.51 -17.92 -11.67
C GLY A 85 -5.40 -16.74 -11.26
N SER A 86 -5.15 -16.16 -10.08
CA SER A 86 -5.95 -15.09 -9.49
C SER A 86 -5.12 -13.82 -9.28
N SER A 87 -5.79 -12.68 -9.18
CA SER A 87 -5.15 -11.40 -8.85
C SER A 87 -5.82 -10.74 -7.67
N GLN A 88 -5.03 -10.15 -6.79
CA GLN A 88 -5.51 -9.22 -5.76
C GLN A 88 -5.19 -7.81 -6.20
N SER A 89 -6.09 -6.87 -5.94
CA SER A 89 -5.83 -5.46 -6.23
C SER A 89 -6.30 -4.57 -5.11
N ILE A 90 -5.54 -3.53 -4.79
CA ILE A 90 -5.92 -2.49 -3.84
C ILE A 90 -5.71 -1.13 -4.50
N THR A 91 -6.74 -0.29 -4.44
CA THR A 91 -6.64 1.11 -4.86
C THR A 91 -6.30 1.97 -3.64
N MET A 92 -5.31 2.85 -3.79
CA MET A 92 -4.93 3.79 -2.74
C MET A 92 -4.77 5.20 -3.33
N HIS A 93 -5.55 6.13 -2.82
CA HIS A 93 -5.53 7.53 -3.18
C HIS A 93 -4.29 8.24 -2.62
N PHE A 94 -3.88 9.32 -3.28
CA PHE A 94 -2.68 10.05 -2.86
C PHE A 94 -2.74 10.61 -1.44
N GLU A 95 -3.93 10.99 -0.96
CA GLU A 95 -4.09 11.44 0.44
C GLU A 95 -3.93 10.29 1.44
N GLN A 96 -4.40 9.08 1.10
CA GLN A 96 -4.15 7.86 1.90
C GLN A 96 -2.66 7.53 1.92
N PHE A 97 -1.95 7.63 0.78
CA PHE A 97 -0.50 7.46 0.70
C PHE A 97 0.26 8.45 1.60
N LYS A 98 -0.10 9.74 1.57
CA LYS A 98 0.52 10.78 2.41
C LYS A 98 0.32 10.48 3.90
N LYS A 99 -0.91 10.11 4.29
CA LYS A 99 -1.23 9.71 5.67
C LYS A 99 -0.39 8.52 6.11
N LEU A 100 -0.29 7.48 5.27
CA LEU A 100 0.51 6.29 5.57
C LEU A 100 2.00 6.63 5.74
N GLN A 101 2.57 7.45 4.85
CA GLN A 101 3.98 7.86 4.94
C GLN A 101 4.27 8.65 6.21
N TYR A 102 3.42 9.62 6.55
CA TYR A 102 3.54 10.39 7.77
C TYR A 102 3.60 9.48 9.00
N GLU A 103 2.75 8.46 9.06
CA GLU A 103 2.71 7.53 10.18
C GLU A 103 3.96 6.65 10.29
N ILE A 104 4.49 6.19 9.15
CA ILE A 104 5.75 5.42 9.11
C ILE A 104 6.93 6.29 9.57
N GLU A 105 7.02 7.53 9.10
CA GLU A 105 8.07 8.46 9.49
C GLU A 105 8.02 8.82 10.98
N HIS A 106 6.81 9.05 11.51
CA HIS A 106 6.61 9.34 12.92
C HIS A 106 7.02 8.16 13.81
N LEU A 107 6.69 6.93 13.42
CA LEU A 107 7.12 5.71 14.11
C LEU A 107 8.64 5.58 14.11
N ASN A 108 9.29 5.75 12.95
CA ASN A 108 10.74 5.65 12.85
C ASN A 108 11.46 6.69 13.74
N LYS A 109 10.95 7.94 13.79
CA LYS A 109 11.49 8.98 14.68
C LYS A 109 11.31 8.68 16.17
N SER A 110 10.23 7.99 16.53
CA SER A 110 9.92 7.64 17.93
C SER A 110 10.75 6.45 18.43
N MET A 111 11.38 5.70 17.53
CA MET A 111 12.26 4.56 17.83
C MET A 111 13.75 4.89 17.74
N SER A 112 14.08 6.09 17.24
CA SER A 112 15.45 6.62 17.12
C SER A 112 15.84 7.36 18.40
#